data_AF-A0A1A7QL54-F1
#
_entry.id   AF-A0A1A7QL54-F1
#
_cell.length_a   1.000
_cell.length_b   1.000
_cell.length_c   1.000
_cell.angle_alpha   90.00
_cell.angle_beta   90.00
_cell.angle_gamma   90.00
#
_symmetry.space_group_name_H-M   'P 1'
#
loop_
_entity.id
_entity.type
_entity.pdbx_description
1 polymer ?
#
loop_
_entity_poly.entity_id
_entity_poly.type
_entity_poly.pdbx_seq_one_letter_code
_entity_poly.pdbx_strand_id
1 'polypeptide(L)' 'MIVWHRNENKGLFEFIWRERGGPQVHYPTKSGFGSQMIERVLASYFGGSSVLNFEPEGFEFKMSAPLNRIQI' A
#
# COMPACT_ATOMS: atom_id res chain seq x y z
N MET A 1 10.70 -5.90 1.81
CA MET A 1 11.29 -4.55 1.75
C MET A 1 10.21 -3.52 1.98
N ILE A 2 10.45 -2.59 2.90
CA ILE A 2 9.56 -1.45 3.15
C ILE A 2 10.34 -0.19 2.77
N VAL A 3 9.73 0.68 1.97
CA VAL A 3 10.29 1.95 1.53
C VAL A 3 9.24 3.02 1.77
N TRP A 4 9.65 4.16 2.32
CA TRP A 4 8.79 5.32 2.45
C TRP A 4 9.59 6.57 2.11
N HIS A 5 8.89 7.58 1.60
CA HIS A 5 9.49 8.90 1.37
C HIS A 5 8.44 10.01 1.46
N ARG A 6 8.91 11.20 1.80
CA ARG A 6 8.11 12.43 1.86
C ARG A 6 8.47 13.27 0.65
N ASN A 7 7.48 13.57 -0.17
CA ASN A 7 7.60 14.48 -1.31
C ASN A 7 7.10 15.87 -0.89
N GLU A 8 8.00 16.68 -0.31
CA GLU A 8 7.66 18.01 0.19
C GLU A 8 7.14 18.93 -0.92
N ASN A 9 7.70 18.82 -2.13
CA ASN A 9 7.27 19.61 -3.29
C ASN A 9 5.81 19.32 -3.70
N LYS A 10 5.36 18.07 -3.56
CA LYS A 10 3.98 17.67 -3.88
C LYS A 10 3.06 17.65 -2.67
N GLY A 11 3.58 17.83 -1.46
CA GLY A 11 2.80 17.68 -0.23
C GLY A 11 2.33 16.23 0.00
N LEU A 12 3.06 15.22 -0.49
CA LEU A 12 2.63 13.81 -0.46
C LEU A 12 3.59 12.92 0.33
N PHE A 13 3.03 11.98 1.08
CA PHE A 13 3.72 10.84 1.67
C PHE A 13 3.48 9.62 0.80
N GLU A 14 4.54 8.90 0.48
CA GLU A 14 4.48 7.69 -0.33
C GLU A 14 5.10 6.54 0.46
N PHE A 15 4.35 5.43 0.56
CA PHE A 15 4.80 4.22 1.25
C PHE A 15 4.60 3.01 0.35
N ILE A 16 5.62 2.17 0.30
CA ILE A 16 5.69 0.96 -0.51
C ILE A 16 6.15 -0.18 0.38
N TRP A 17 5.36 -1.23 0.44
CA TRP A 17 5.74 -2.49 1.06
C TRP A 17 5.74 -3.59 0.00
N ARG A 18 6.89 -4.25 -0.15
CA ARG A 18 7.10 -5.37 -1.06
C ARG A 18 7.50 -6.60 -0.29
N GLU A 19 6.89 -7.72 -0.60
CA GLU A 19 7.31 -9.04 -0.15
C GLU A 19 7.74 -9.87 -1.35
N ARG A 20 8.89 -10.53 -1.24
CA ARG A 20 9.52 -11.31 -2.31
C ARG A 20 10.14 -12.57 -1.70
N GLY A 21 10.30 -13.62 -2.51
CA GLY A 21 10.92 -14.88 -2.08
C GLY A 21 9.97 -15.83 -1.34
N GLY A 22 8.67 -15.51 -1.30
CA GLY A 22 7.64 -16.45 -0.85
C GLY A 22 7.23 -17.43 -1.95
N PRO A 23 6.29 -18.35 -1.67
CA PRO A 23 5.67 -19.19 -2.70
C PRO A 23 5.00 -18.34 -3.77
N GLN A 24 4.82 -18.90 -4.97
CA GLN A 24 4.20 -18.19 -6.09
C GLN A 24 2.83 -17.65 -5.67
N VAL A 25 2.67 -16.33 -5.82
CA VAL A 25 1.41 -15.65 -5.49
C VAL A 25 0.52 -15.68 -6.73
N HIS A 26 -0.75 -16.01 -6.53
CA HIS A 26 -1.77 -15.89 -7.56
C HIS A 26 -2.68 -14.71 -7.24
N TYR A 27 -3.11 -13.99 -8.28
CA TYR A 27 -4.09 -12.94 -8.11
C TYR A 27 -5.33 -13.52 -7.41
N PRO A 28 -5.78 -12.93 -6.29
CA PRO A 28 -6.89 -13.49 -5.55
C PRO A 28 -8.18 -13.40 -6.39
N THR A 29 -8.86 -14.53 -6.57
CA THR A 29 -10.18 -14.57 -7.22
C THR A 29 -11.29 -13.98 -6.34
N LYS A 30 -11.01 -13.81 -5.04
CA LYS A 30 -11.83 -13.07 -4.07
C LYS A 30 -10.90 -12.26 -3.18
N SER A 31 -11.09 -10.94 -3.09
CA SER A 31 -10.41 -10.14 -2.07
C SER A 31 -10.88 -10.62 -0.70
N GLY A 32 -9.98 -11.23 0.07
CA GLY A 32 -10.25 -11.59 1.46
C GLY A 32 -10.49 -10.35 2.32
N PHE A 33 -11.13 -10.54 3.47
CA PHE A 33 -11.43 -9.47 4.43
C PHE A 33 -10.20 -8.56 4.73
N GLY A 34 -9.03 -9.17 4.92
CA GLY A 34 -7.79 -8.43 5.19
C GLY A 34 -7.36 -7.49 4.05
N SER A 35 -7.43 -7.92 2.79
CA SER A 35 -7.07 -7.09 1.64
C SER A 35 -8.02 -5.90 1.48
N GLN A 36 -9.34 -6.15 1.64
CA GLN A 36 -10.32 -5.07 1.62
C GLN A 36 -10.17 -4.10 2.79
N MET A 37 -9.81 -4.61 3.97
CA MET A 37 -9.55 -3.78 5.14
C MET A 37 -8.33 -2.89 4.90
N ILE A 38 -7.22 -3.44 4.41
CA ILE A 38 -6.00 -2.69 4.13
C ILE A 38 -6.28 -1.59 3.10
N GLU A 39 -6.95 -1.89 1.98
CA GLU A 39 -7.25 -0.89 0.95
C GLU A 39 -8.20 0.20 1.43
N ARG A 40 -9.28 -0.16 2.14
CA ARG A 40 -10.30 0.82 2.55
C ARG A 40 -9.88 1.63 3.76
N VAL A 41 -9.32 0.96 4.78
CA VAL A 41 -8.97 1.62 6.04
C VAL A 41 -7.78 2.54 5.83
N LEU A 42 -6.72 2.12 5.13
CA LEU A 42 -5.54 2.96 4.98
C LEU A 42 -5.81 4.14 4.05
N ALA A 43 -6.51 3.94 2.93
CA ALA A 43 -6.92 5.05 2.06
C ALA A 43 -7.81 6.06 2.79
N SER A 44 -8.81 5.58 3.55
CA SER A 44 -9.72 6.45 4.30
C SER A 44 -9.06 7.16 5.48
N TYR A 45 -8.27 6.43 6.28
CA TYR A 45 -7.61 6.96 7.48
C TYR A 45 -6.63 8.08 7.12
N PHE A 46 -5.81 7.87 6.09
CA PHE A 46 -4.81 8.85 5.68
C PHE A 46 -5.34 9.89 4.67
N GLY A 47 -6.60 9.78 4.23
CA GLY A 47 -7.19 10.70 3.25
C GLY A 47 -6.49 10.64 1.90
N GLY A 48 -6.07 9.44 1.49
CA GLY A 48 -5.21 9.19 0.35
C GLY A 48 -5.70 8.03 -0.52
N SER A 49 -4.80 7.47 -1.32
CA SER A 49 -5.08 6.30 -2.15
C SER A 49 -4.17 5.14 -1.76
N SER A 50 -4.65 3.92 -1.96
CA SER A 50 -3.84 2.71 -1.80
C SER A 50 -4.21 1.66 -2.82
N VAL A 51 -3.22 0.85 -3.21
CA VAL A 51 -3.37 -0.24 -4.18
C VAL A 51 -2.60 -1.46 -3.68
N LEU A 52 -3.21 -2.63 -3.83
CA LEU A 52 -2.57 -3.93 -3.65
C LEU A 52 -2.30 -4.58 -5.02
N ASN A 53 -1.06 -5.01 -5.24
CA ASN A 53 -0.64 -5.77 -6.41
C ASN A 53 -0.16 -7.15 -5.98
N PHE A 54 -0.65 -8.18 -6.66
CA PHE A 54 -0.30 -9.58 -6.45
C PHE A 54 0.36 -10.11 -7.72
N GLU A 55 1.69 -10.13 -7.73
CA GLU A 55 2.50 -10.62 -8.85
C GLU A 55 3.01 -12.03 -8.52
N PRO A 56 3.29 -12.91 -9.50
CA PRO A 56 3.78 -14.27 -9.25
C PRO A 56 5.00 -14.33 -8.31
N GLU A 57 5.85 -13.33 -8.40
CA GLU A 57 7.10 -13.18 -7.65
C GLU A 57 6.91 -12.58 -6.25
N GLY A 58 5.70 -12.15 -5.90
CA GLY A 58 5.38 -11.63 -4.57
C GLY A 58 4.32 -10.53 -4.55
N PHE A 59 4.23 -9.90 -3.38
CA PHE A 59 3.20 -8.93 -3.05
C PHE A 59 3.77 -7.51 -3.04
N GLU A 60 2.98 -6.54 -3.50
CA GLU A 60 3.29 -5.12 -3.36
C GLU A 60 2.05 -4.34 -2.89
N PHE A 61 2.21 -3.60 -1.81
CA PHE A 61 1.30 -2.55 -1.38
C PHE A 61 1.91 -1.18 -1.64
N LYS A 62 1.12 -0.29 -2.23
CA LYS A 62 1.46 1.11 -2.43
C LYS A 62 0.38 1.98 -1.81
N MET A 63 0.79 3.03 -1.10
CA MET A 63 -0.12 4.09 -0.67
C MET A 63 0.49 5.47 -0.90
N SER A 64 -0.39 6.43 -1.13
CA SER A 64 -0.06 7.84 -1.13
C SER A 64 -1.07 8.61 -0.28
N ALA A 65 -0.60 9.60 0.49
CA ALA A 65 -1.45 10.42 1.33
C ALA A 65 -0.91 11.86 1.44
N PRO A 66 -1.77 12.87 1.66
CA PRO A 66 -1.30 14.22 1.96
C PRO A 66 -0.40 14.25 3.20
N LEU A 67 0.73 14.95 3.12
CA LEU A 67 1.70 15.05 4.22
C LEU A 67 1.11 15.63 5.50
N ASN A 68 0.12 16.52 5.39
CA ASN A 68 -0.55 17.14 6.53
C ASN A 68 -1.52 16.20 7.28
N ARG A 69 -1.81 15.02 6.72
CA ARG A 69 -2.68 13.99 7.32
C ARG A 69 -1.88 12.88 8.00
N ILE A 70 -0.56 12.90 7.84
CA ILE A 70 0.36 11.92 8.41
C ILE A 70 0.98 12.52 9.68
N GLN A 71 0.49 12.10 10.84
CA GLN A 71 1.12 12.37 12.14
C GLN A 71 1.93 11.13 12.50
N ILE A 72 3.26 11.22 12.41
CA ILE A 72 4.18 10.18 12.88
C ILE A 72 4.98 10.75 14.04
#